data_AF-A0A4Q0PP51-F1
#
_entry.id   AF-A0A4Q0PP51-F1
#
_cell.length_a   1.000
_cell.length_b   1.000
_cell.length_c   1.000
_cell.angle_alpha   90.00
_cell.angle_beta   90.00
_cell.angle_gamma   90.00
#
_symmetry.space_group_name_H-M   'P 1'
#
loop_
_entity.id
_entity.type
_entity.pdbx_description
1 polymer ?
#
loop_
_entity_poly.entity_id
_entity_poly.type
_entity_poly.pdbx_seq_one_letter_code
_entity_poly.pdbx_strand_id
1 'polypeptide(L)'
;MIITRGWGILGLLIPIAGILLGITFYGVDGNATLSILAYSLIGSGSITTLLGIVLQKKSLKKHDLYFLPLSIWGFIWIVAGVIVWISI
;
A
#
# COMPACT_ATOMS: atom_id res chain seq x y z
N MET A 1 -5.59 -3.43 -25.17
CA MET A 1 -5.84 -3.74 -23.74
C MET A 1 -4.54 -3.43 -22.97
N ILE A 2 -4.35 -2.16 -22.60
CA ILE A 2 -3.02 -1.58 -22.27
C ILE A 2 -2.86 -1.23 -20.78
N ILE A 3 -3.90 -1.31 -19.96
CA ILE A 3 -3.89 -0.76 -18.59
C ILE A 3 -3.32 -1.73 -17.52
N THR A 4 -3.12 -3.01 -17.82
CA THR A 4 -2.91 -4.04 -16.78
C THR A 4 -1.49 -4.62 -16.68
N ARG A 5 -0.47 -3.97 -17.25
CA ARG A 5 0.90 -4.54 -17.27
C ARG A 5 1.81 -4.13 -16.12
N GLY A 6 1.36 -3.27 -15.19
CA GLY A 6 2.19 -2.76 -14.09
C GLY A 6 1.57 -2.97 -12.72
N TRP A 7 2.27 -3.70 -11.83
CA TRP A 7 1.92 -3.80 -10.42
C TRP A 7 1.97 -2.46 -9.66
N GLY A 8 2.65 -1.45 -10.21
CA GLY A 8 2.80 -0.14 -9.59
C GLY A 8 1.50 0.63 -9.36
N ILE A 9 0.51 0.51 -10.26
CA ILE A 9 -0.79 1.18 -10.08
C ILE A 9 -1.51 0.61 -8.85
N LEU A 10 -1.51 -0.73 -8.71
CA LEU A 10 -2.05 -1.39 -7.52
C LEU A 10 -1.24 -1.04 -6.26
N GLY A 11 0.08 -0.94 -6.38
CA GLY A 11 0.98 -0.54 -5.29
C GLY A 11 0.75 0.88 -4.77
N LEU A 12 0.13 1.76 -5.56
CA LEU A 12 -0.27 3.11 -5.14
C LEU A 12 -1.74 3.19 -4.71
N LEU A 13 -2.65 2.50 -5.41
CA LEU A 13 -4.08 2.54 -5.13
C LEU A 13 -4.45 1.92 -3.79
N ILE A 14 -3.81 0.82 -3.38
CA ILE A 14 -4.10 0.16 -2.09
C ILE A 14 -3.77 1.09 -0.90
N PRO A 15 -2.60 1.75 -0.85
CA PRO A 15 -2.31 2.76 0.18
C PRO A 15 -3.27 3.94 0.18
N ILE A 16 -3.60 4.50 -0.99
CA ILE A 16 -4.55 5.61 -1.10
C ILE A 16 -5.92 5.20 -0.55
N ALA A 17 -6.42 4.02 -0.93
CA ALA A 17 -7.66 3.48 -0.39
C ALA A 17 -7.57 3.26 1.13
N GLY A 18 -6.44 2.76 1.63
CA GLY A 18 -6.20 2.58 3.06
C GLY A 18 -6.23 3.89 3.84
N ILE A 19 -5.61 4.95 3.31
CA ILE A 19 -5.65 6.30 3.91
C ILE A 19 -7.08 6.84 3.91
N LEU A 20 -7.80 6.74 2.78
CA LEU A 20 -9.18 7.20 2.69
C LEU A 20 -10.08 6.47 3.69
N LEU A 21 -9.93 5.15 3.83
CA LEU A 21 -10.65 4.37 4.85
C LEU A 21 -10.28 4.82 6.26
N GLY A 22 -9.00 5.01 6.55
CA GLY A 22 -8.54 5.49 7.85
C GLY A 22 -9.15 6.84 8.23
N ILE A 23 -9.16 7.79 7.30
CA ILE A 23 -9.79 9.11 7.49
C ILE A 23 -11.30 8.97 7.66
N THR A 24 -11.95 8.15 6.85
CA THR A 24 -13.42 7.99 6.88
C THR A 24 -13.91 7.40 8.20
N PHE A 25 -13.18 6.43 8.77
CA PHE A 25 -13.61 5.74 9.98
C PHE A 25 -13.06 6.33 11.29
N TYR A 26 -11.87 6.94 11.24
CA TYR A 26 -11.16 7.37 12.44
C TYR A 26 -10.82 8.87 12.45
N GLY A 27 -11.07 9.60 11.35
CA GLY A 27 -10.89 11.04 11.29
C GLY A 27 -11.90 11.76 12.20
N VAL A 28 -11.42 12.72 12.99
CA VAL A 28 -12.27 13.58 13.80
C VAL A 28 -12.47 14.89 13.04
N ASP A 29 -13.71 15.30 12.84
CA ASP A 29 -14.10 16.54 12.15
C ASP A 29 -13.51 16.72 10.73
N GLY A 30 -13.34 15.61 10.00
CA GLY A 30 -12.76 15.63 8.65
C GLY A 30 -11.25 15.88 8.61
N ASN A 31 -10.59 15.96 9.78
CA ASN A 31 -9.15 16.12 9.87
C ASN A 31 -8.45 14.76 10.06
N ALA A 32 -7.41 14.54 9.28
CA ALA A 32 -6.57 13.36 9.38
C ALA A 32 -5.41 13.67 10.34
N THR A 33 -5.42 13.07 11.54
CA THR A 33 -4.25 13.18 12.42
C THR A 33 -3.07 12.43 11.82
N LEU A 34 -1.85 12.89 12.14
CA LEU A 34 -0.62 12.24 11.68
C LEU A 34 -0.59 10.75 12.09
N SER A 35 -1.18 10.42 13.24
CA SER A 35 -1.33 9.04 13.73
C SER A 35 -2.22 8.19 12.82
N ILE A 36 -3.36 8.71 12.38
CA ILE A 36 -4.27 8.01 11.46
C ILE A 36 -3.57 7.74 10.13
N LEU A 37 -2.81 8.71 9.63
CA LEU A 37 -2.00 8.55 8.42
C LEU A 37 -0.96 7.43 8.59
N ALA A 38 -0.21 7.45 9.70
CA ALA A 38 0.81 6.44 10.00
C ALA A 38 0.21 5.02 10.07
N TYR A 39 -0.88 4.84 10.83
CA TYR A 39 -1.54 3.53 10.94
C TYR A 39 -2.14 3.06 9.62
N SER A 40 -2.72 3.97 8.84
CA SER A 40 -3.28 3.65 7.53
C SER A 40 -2.20 3.21 6.53
N LEU A 41 -1.03 3.85 6.56
CA LEU A 41 0.12 3.49 5.73
C LEU A 41 0.70 2.12 6.12
N ILE A 42 0.88 1.87 7.43
CA ILE A 42 1.39 0.58 7.92
C ILE A 42 0.39 -0.55 7.59
N GLY A 43 -0.91 -0.33 7.83
CA GLY A 43 -1.96 -1.31 7.56
C GLY A 43 -2.09 -1.63 6.07
N SER A 44 -2.18 -0.60 5.22
CA SER A 44 -2.25 -0.78 3.77
C SER A 44 -0.98 -1.38 3.18
N GLY A 45 0.20 -0.97 3.65
CA GLY A 45 1.48 -1.55 3.26
C GLY A 45 1.58 -3.04 3.61
N SER A 46 1.08 -3.44 4.78
CA SER A 46 1.02 -4.85 5.21
C SER A 46 0.12 -5.68 4.29
N ILE A 47 -1.09 -5.18 3.99
CA ILE A 47 -2.04 -5.84 3.06
C ILE A 47 -1.43 -5.96 1.66
N THR A 48 -0.82 -4.88 1.16
CA THR A 48 -0.16 -4.83 -0.15
C THR A 48 0.99 -5.82 -0.23
N THR A 49 1.76 -5.98 0.87
CA THR A 49 2.86 -6.93 0.96
C THR A 49 2.38 -8.37 0.87
N LEU A 50 1.35 -8.72 1.65
CA LEU A 50 0.75 -10.06 1.66
C LEU A 50 0.12 -10.40 0.31
N LEU A 51 -0.63 -9.47 -0.29
CA LEU A 51 -1.19 -9.64 -1.64
C LEU A 51 -0.07 -9.87 -2.66
N GLY A 52 1.03 -9.13 -2.56
CA GLY A 52 2.19 -9.32 -3.43
C GLY A 52 2.80 -10.72 -3.34
N ILE A 53 2.97 -11.26 -2.13
CA ILE A 53 3.50 -12.61 -1.92
C ILE A 53 2.53 -13.67 -2.47
N VAL A 54 1.23 -13.55 -2.20
CA VAL A 54 0.21 -14.51 -2.67
C VAL A 54 0.11 -14.50 -4.20
N LEU A 55 0.15 -13.32 -4.82
CA LEU A 55 0.03 -13.16 -6.26
C LEU A 55 1.32 -13.58 -6.98
N GLN A 56 2.50 -13.37 -6.38
CA GLN A 56 3.77 -13.93 -6.87
C GLN A 56 3.72 -15.47 -6.92
N LYS A 57 3.18 -16.14 -5.89
CA LYS A 57 3.05 -17.61 -5.89
C LYS A 57 2.12 -18.13 -6.99
N LYS A 58 1.08 -17.38 -7.36
CA LYS A 58 0.18 -17.74 -8.47
C LYS A 58 0.76 -17.43 -9.85
N SER A 59 1.69 -16.49 -9.95
CA SER A 59 2.27 -16.01 -11.21
C SER A 59 3.49 -16.86 -11.65
N LEU A 60 3.33 -18.18 -11.72
CA LEU A 60 4.33 -19.13 -12.28
C LEU A 60 4.53 -18.99 -13.80
N LYS A 61 3.79 -18.09 -14.47
CA LYS A 61 3.98 -17.75 -15.89
C LYS A 61 4.35 -16.28 -16.03
N LYS A 62 5.65 -16.04 -16.26
CA LYS A 62 6.27 -14.88 -16.91
C LYS A 62 5.34 -13.67 -17.11
N HIS A 63 5.13 -12.88 -16.07
CA HIS A 63 4.83 -11.46 -16.23
C HIS A 63 6.09 -10.68 -15.90
N ASP A 64 7.08 -10.89 -16.76
CA ASP A 64 8.26 -10.04 -16.82
C ASP A 64 7.86 -8.63 -17.25
N LEU A 65 8.75 -7.70 -16.87
CA LEU A 65 8.99 -6.39 -17.47
C LEU A 65 8.38 -5.19 -16.70
N TYR A 66 9.17 -4.73 -15.72
CA TYR A 66 9.45 -3.31 -15.38
C TYR A 66 8.79 -2.64 -14.18
N PHE A 67 7.98 -3.33 -13.37
CA PHE A 67 7.50 -2.73 -12.12
C PHE A 67 7.91 -3.56 -10.91
N LEU A 68 8.48 -2.88 -9.90
CA LEU A 68 8.77 -3.45 -8.58
C LEU A 68 7.59 -4.32 -8.13
N PRO A 69 7.82 -5.57 -7.71
CA PRO A 69 6.74 -6.45 -7.27
C PRO A 69 5.91 -5.78 -6.18
N LEU A 70 4.61 -6.09 -6.17
CA LEU A 70 3.65 -5.51 -5.23
C LEU A 70 4.09 -5.68 -3.75
N SER A 71 4.84 -6.74 -3.46
CA SER A 71 5.45 -6.97 -2.16
C SER A 71 6.46 -5.89 -1.75
N ILE A 72 7.27 -5.40 -2.68
CA ILE A 72 8.23 -4.32 -2.41
C ILE A 72 7.51 -2.98 -2.26
N TRP A 73 6.45 -2.73 -3.04
CA TRP A 73 5.60 -1.55 -2.83
C TRP A 73 5.00 -1.54 -1.42
N GLY A 74 4.43 -2.68 -0.98
CA GLY A 74 3.91 -2.81 0.37
C GLY A 74 4.97 -2.53 1.45
N PHE A 75 6.20 -3.00 1.25
CA PHE A 75 7.31 -2.72 2.16
C PHE A 75 7.67 -1.23 2.22
N ILE A 76 7.73 -0.53 1.08
CA ILE A 76 7.98 0.92 1.03
C ILE A 76 6.96 1.68 1.86
N TRP A 77 5.67 1.32 1.76
CA TRP A 77 4.60 1.96 2.52
C TRP A 77 4.64 1.67 4.02
N ILE A 78 5.04 0.47 4.42
CA ILE A 78 5.29 0.16 5.83
C ILE A 78 6.40 1.05 6.36
N VAL A 79 7.53 1.15 5.66
CA VAL A 79 8.66 2.01 6.06
C VAL A 79 8.22 3.47 6.15
N ALA A 80 7.49 3.97 5.15
CA ALA A 80 6.96 5.34 5.17
C ALA A 80 6.04 5.57 6.38
N GLY A 81 5.12 4.64 6.66
CA GLY A 81 4.23 4.71 7.82
C GLY A 81 4.98 4.67 9.16
N VAL A 82 6.04 3.87 9.27
CA VAL A 82 6.90 3.82 10.46
C VAL A 82 7.67 5.13 10.65
N ILE A 83 8.19 5.73 9.58
CA ILE A 83 8.86 7.04 9.65
C ILE A 83 7.89 8.12 10.16
N VAL A 84 6.66 8.13 9.62
CA VAL A 84 5.61 9.05 10.10
C VAL A 84 5.30 8.77 11.56
N TRP A 85 5.18 7.50 11.97
CA TRP A 85 4.88 7.13 13.35
C TRP A 85 5.95 7.58 14.36
N ILE A 86 7.23 7.46 14.02
CA ILE A 86 8.36 7.93 14.85
C ILE A 86 8.35 9.46 15.00
N SER A 87 7.72 10.17 14.06
CA SER A 87 7.67 11.64 14.04
C SER A 87 6.51 12.24 14.85
N ILE A 88 5.74 11.39 15.54
CA ILE A 88 4.59 11.76 16.40
C ILE A 88 5.03 11.75 17.86
#